data_AF-A0AAV1Z2B6-F1
#
_entry.id   AF-A0AAV1Z2B6-F1
#
_cell.length_a   1.000
_cell.length_b   1.000
_cell.length_c   1.000
_cell.angle_alpha   90.00
_cell.angle_beta   90.00
_cell.angle_gamma   90.00
#
_symmetry.space_group_name_H-M   'P 1'
#
loop_
_entity.id
_entity.type
_entity.pdbx_description
1 polymer ?
#
loop_
_entity_poly.entity_id
_entity_poly.type
_entity_poly.pdbx_seq_one_letter_code
_entity_poly.pdbx_strand_id
1 'polypeptide(L)'
;MMALEVPQLVISGEETTLTCIFDLEEDTLYSIKWYRDDLEFFRYVPSDKPPNQFFPLKGLDIDLGRSSNGTVYIQDVDVSTAGTYKCEISADAPSFQTVSAEKMLTVTVLNDSARLPDPSVLAASFTLLLMCHFTVW
;
A
#
# COMPACT_ATOMS: atom_id res chain seq x y z
N MET A 1 -12.42 15.88 11.99
CA MET A 1 -11.58 14.78 12.55
C MET A 1 -10.78 14.13 11.42
N MET A 2 -9.58 13.56 11.68
CA MET A 2 -8.78 12.84 10.67
C MET A 2 -8.22 11.54 11.24
N ALA A 3 -8.21 10.47 10.45
CA ALA A 3 -7.52 9.22 10.73
C ALA A 3 -6.75 8.75 9.50
N LEU A 4 -5.49 8.37 9.71
CA LEU A 4 -4.60 7.88 8.67
C LEU A 4 -4.36 6.38 8.84
N GLU A 5 -4.57 5.60 7.78
CA GLU A 5 -4.32 4.17 7.72
C GLU A 5 -3.22 3.90 6.68
N VAL A 6 -2.06 3.49 7.19
CA VAL A 6 -0.90 3.08 6.40
C VAL A 6 -0.41 1.77 7.02
N PRO A 7 -0.29 0.68 6.23
CA PRO A 7 0.25 -0.56 6.74
C PRO A 7 1.68 -0.37 7.26
N GLN A 8 1.96 -0.88 8.45
CA GLN A 8 3.27 -0.75 9.06
C GLN A 8 4.34 -1.58 8.33
N LEU A 9 3.94 -2.72 7.77
CA LEU A 9 4.80 -3.67 7.08
C LEU A 9 4.04 -4.27 5.89
N VAL A 10 4.69 -4.29 4.73
CA VAL A 10 4.20 -4.95 3.50
C VAL A 10 5.30 -5.85 2.96
N ILE A 11 4.93 -6.98 2.35
CA ILE A 11 5.89 -7.86 1.70
C ILE A 11 6.13 -7.38 0.27
N SER A 12 7.38 -7.40 -0.18
CA SER A 12 7.71 -7.05 -1.56
C SER A 12 7.02 -7.99 -2.55
N GLY A 13 6.44 -7.42 -3.60
CA GLY A 13 5.63 -8.09 -4.61
C GLY A 13 4.12 -8.12 -4.31
N GLU A 14 3.69 -7.67 -3.13
CA GLU A 14 2.26 -7.53 -2.81
C GLU A 14 1.69 -6.17 -3.25
N GLU A 15 0.36 -6.04 -3.20
CA GLU A 15 -0.33 -4.75 -3.27
C GLU A 15 -0.57 -4.18 -1.85
N THR A 16 -0.67 -2.85 -1.74
CA THR A 16 -1.04 -2.20 -0.48
C THR A 16 -1.97 -1.02 -0.72
N THR A 17 -2.74 -0.67 0.31
CA THR A 17 -3.70 0.43 0.28
C THR A 17 -3.37 1.43 1.39
N LEU A 18 -3.33 2.71 1.03
CA LEU A 18 -3.23 3.82 1.96
C LEU A 18 -4.60 4.50 2.02
N THR A 19 -5.12 4.73 3.23
CA THR A 19 -6.44 5.35 3.41
C THR A 19 -6.32 6.53 4.34
N CYS A 20 -6.90 7.65 3.90
CA CYS A 20 -7.02 8.86 4.68
C CYS A 20 -8.50 9.14 4.90
N ILE A 21 -8.94 8.97 6.14
CA ILE A 21 -10.32 9.20 6.57
C ILE A 21 -10.39 10.59 7.17
N PHE A 22 -11.35 11.38 6.73
CA PHE A 22 -11.49 12.75 7.16
C PHE A 22 -12.98 13.14 7.28
N ASP A 23 -13.24 14.09 8.16
CA ASP A 23 -14.53 14.74 8.34
C ASP A 23 -14.32 16.24 8.19
N LEU A 24 -15.02 16.84 7.22
CA LEU A 24 -14.95 18.25 6.87
C LEU A 24 -15.97 19.10 7.65
N GLU A 25 -16.84 18.49 8.44
CA GLU A 25 -17.92 19.20 9.13
C GLU A 25 -18.76 20.02 8.12
N GLU A 26 -18.70 21.35 8.16
CA GLU A 26 -19.43 22.26 7.26
C GLU A 26 -18.57 22.77 6.08
N ASP A 27 -17.31 22.36 6.00
CA ASP A 27 -16.39 22.80 4.95
C ASP A 27 -16.53 22.00 3.65
N THR A 28 -16.09 22.61 2.55
CA THR A 28 -15.98 21.95 1.23
C THR A 28 -14.56 21.48 1.01
N LEU A 29 -14.38 20.28 0.45
CA LEU A 29 -13.06 19.76 0.11
C LEU A 29 -12.43 20.57 -1.03
N TYR A 30 -11.24 21.13 -0.80
CA TYR A 30 -10.42 21.70 -1.86
C TYR A 30 -9.49 20.64 -2.48
N SER A 31 -8.69 19.97 -1.65
CA SER A 31 -7.77 18.95 -2.14
C SER A 31 -7.39 17.92 -1.08
N ILE A 32 -7.05 16.72 -1.54
CA ILE A 32 -6.34 15.69 -0.78
C ILE A 32 -5.00 15.46 -1.45
N LYS A 33 -3.92 15.50 -0.68
CA LYS A 33 -2.57 15.23 -1.19
C LYS A 33 -1.91 14.13 -0.39
N TRP A 34 -1.20 13.28 -1.11
CA TRP A 34 -0.38 12.23 -0.55
C TRP A 34 1.09 12.48 -0.88
N TYR A 35 1.91 12.33 0.16
CA TYR A 35 3.35 12.47 0.07
C TYR A 35 4.03 11.21 0.60
N ARG A 36 5.19 10.88 0.05
CA ARG A 36 6.15 9.95 0.64
C ARG A 36 7.46 10.69 0.81
N ASP A 37 7.95 10.76 2.04
CA ASP A 37 9.17 11.50 2.41
C ASP A 37 9.17 12.94 1.86
N ASP A 38 8.06 13.64 2.11
CA ASP A 38 7.79 15.03 1.67
C ASP A 38 7.70 15.26 0.16
N LEU A 39 7.81 14.22 -0.67
CA LEU A 39 7.56 14.30 -2.09
C LEU A 39 6.13 13.92 -2.40
N GLU A 40 5.39 14.84 -3.02
CA GLU A 40 4.03 14.59 -3.46
C GLU A 40 4.04 13.55 -4.58
N PHE A 41 3.15 12.55 -4.48
CA PHE A 41 3.01 11.53 -5.51
C PHE A 41 1.57 11.36 -6.00
N PHE A 42 0.58 11.78 -5.23
CA PHE A 42 -0.82 11.69 -5.63
C PHE A 42 -1.63 12.86 -5.08
N ARG A 43 -2.56 13.37 -5.89
CA ARG A 43 -3.47 14.44 -5.53
C ARG A 43 -4.87 14.16 -6.05
N TYR A 44 -5.86 14.43 -5.21
CA TYR A 44 -7.27 14.46 -5.58
C TYR A 44 -7.83 15.87 -5.40
N VAL A 45 -8.37 16.45 -6.47
CA VAL A 45 -9.05 17.74 -6.49
C VAL A 45 -10.44 17.53 -7.11
N PRO A 46 -11.54 17.60 -6.32
CA PRO A 46 -12.88 17.31 -6.83
C PRO A 46 -13.32 18.14 -8.04
N SER A 47 -12.81 19.37 -8.16
CA SER A 47 -13.16 20.31 -9.23
C SER A 47 -12.37 20.10 -10.53
N ASP A 48 -11.28 19.32 -10.50
CA ASP A 48 -10.45 19.06 -11.67
C ASP A 48 -11.02 17.97 -12.58
N LYS A 49 -10.56 17.95 -13.84
CA LYS A 49 -10.94 16.95 -14.86
C LYS A 49 -9.68 16.42 -15.56
N PRO A 50 -9.20 15.21 -15.24
CA PRO A 50 -9.70 14.29 -14.21
C PRO A 50 -9.41 14.79 -12.78
N PRO A 51 -10.14 14.32 -11.76
CA PRO A 51 -9.95 14.77 -10.38
C PRO A 51 -8.67 14.22 -9.74
N ASN A 52 -8.12 13.12 -10.29
CA ASN A 52 -6.89 12.50 -9.84
C ASN A 52 -5.70 13.01 -10.64
N GLN A 53 -4.61 13.34 -9.95
CA GLN A 53 -3.31 13.66 -10.52
C GLN A 53 -2.24 12.77 -9.87
N PHE A 54 -1.27 12.33 -10.67
CA PHE A 54 -0.17 11.48 -10.23
C PHE A 54 1.17 12.13 -10.57
N PHE A 55 2.09 12.07 -9.62
CA PHE A 55 3.46 12.56 -9.74
C PHE A 55 4.39 11.36 -9.53
N PRO A 56 5.08 10.88 -10.59
CA PRO A 56 5.87 9.66 -10.50
C PRO A 56 6.98 9.74 -9.45
N LEU A 57 7.01 8.78 -8.52
CA LEU A 57 8.12 8.52 -7.62
C LEU A 57 8.57 7.07 -7.73
N LYS A 58 9.88 6.83 -7.57
CA LYS A 58 10.46 5.48 -7.62
C LYS A 58 9.79 4.56 -6.58
N GLY A 59 9.40 3.35 -6.99
CA GLY A 59 8.77 2.36 -6.11
C GLY A 59 7.30 2.63 -5.80
N LEU A 60 6.65 3.57 -6.49
CA LEU A 60 5.21 3.78 -6.40
C LEU A 60 4.57 3.52 -7.76
N ASP A 61 3.99 2.33 -7.92
CA ASP A 61 3.08 2.02 -9.03
C ASP A 61 1.64 2.20 -8.54
N ILE A 62 0.98 3.28 -8.97
CA ILE A 62 -0.34 3.65 -8.46
C ILE A 62 -1.44 3.17 -9.42
N ASP A 63 -2.38 2.38 -8.91
CA ASP A 63 -3.61 2.06 -9.64
C ASP A 63 -4.57 3.26 -9.57
N LEU A 64 -4.58 4.08 -10.62
CA LEU A 64 -5.46 5.25 -10.73
C LEU A 64 -6.94 4.91 -10.89
N GLY A 65 -7.28 3.68 -11.31
CA GLY A 65 -8.66 3.22 -11.43
C GLY A 65 -9.27 2.87 -10.07
N ARG A 66 -8.44 2.39 -9.13
CA ARG A 66 -8.84 2.09 -7.75
C ARG A 66 -8.62 3.27 -6.80
N SER A 67 -7.70 4.19 -7.12
CA SER A 67 -7.34 5.32 -6.26
C SER A 67 -8.27 6.52 -6.44
N SER A 68 -8.82 7.04 -5.36
CA SER A 68 -9.68 8.24 -5.36
C SER A 68 -9.96 8.70 -3.92
N ASN A 69 -10.31 9.98 -3.76
CA ASN A 69 -10.95 10.52 -2.56
C ASN A 69 -10.37 10.01 -1.21
N GLY A 70 -9.06 10.16 -1.04
CA GLY A 70 -8.36 9.77 0.20
C GLY A 70 -7.78 8.36 0.20
N THR A 71 -8.11 7.51 -0.78
CA THR A 71 -7.55 6.16 -0.92
C THR A 71 -6.56 6.08 -2.08
N VAL A 72 -5.40 5.49 -1.83
CA VAL A 72 -4.36 5.21 -2.83
C VAL A 72 -4.04 3.72 -2.82
N TYR A 73 -4.09 3.10 -3.99
CA TYR A 73 -3.70 1.71 -4.21
C TYR A 73 -2.32 1.66 -4.87
N ILE A 74 -1.36 1.01 -4.20
CA ILE A 74 0.00 0.80 -4.69
C ILE A 74 0.14 -0.68 -5.08
N GLN A 75 0.53 -0.92 -6.32
CA GLN A 75 0.83 -2.24 -6.88
C GLN A 75 2.33 -2.52 -6.79
N ASP A 76 2.70 -3.80 -6.93
CA ASP A 76 4.09 -4.26 -7.09
C ASP A 76 5.06 -3.63 -6.08
N VAL A 77 4.70 -3.69 -4.79
CA VAL A 77 5.47 -3.06 -3.70
C VAL A 77 6.91 -3.57 -3.68
N ASP A 78 7.88 -2.67 -3.54
CA ASP A 78 9.29 -3.01 -3.42
C ASP A 78 9.96 -2.27 -2.26
N VAL A 79 11.24 -2.56 -2.02
CA VAL A 79 12.00 -1.92 -0.94
C VAL A 79 12.07 -0.40 -1.05
N SER A 80 11.89 0.16 -2.25
CA SER A 80 11.83 1.60 -2.49
C SER A 80 10.44 2.20 -2.27
N THR A 81 9.39 1.39 -2.09
CA THR A 81 8.07 1.82 -1.60
C THR A 81 8.11 2.24 -0.13
N ALA A 82 9.05 1.75 0.67
CA ALA A 82 9.18 2.13 2.08
C ALA A 82 9.40 3.65 2.26
N GLY A 83 8.89 4.21 3.36
CA GLY A 83 9.02 5.64 3.67
C GLY A 83 7.95 6.16 4.62
N THR A 84 8.03 7.44 4.95
CA THR A 84 7.01 8.15 5.73
C THR A 84 5.92 8.66 4.79
N TYR A 85 4.70 8.17 4.96
CA TYR A 85 3.55 8.59 4.18
C TYR A 85 2.75 9.64 4.92
N LYS A 86 2.50 10.77 4.27
CA LYS A 86 1.66 11.87 4.76
C LYS A 86 0.41 11.97 3.90
N CYS A 87 -0.74 12.11 4.56
CA CYS A 87 -1.95 12.63 3.94
C CYS A 87 -2.20 14.05 4.43
N GLU A 88 -2.52 14.96 3.51
CA GLU A 88 -2.89 16.35 3.78
C GLU A 88 -4.27 16.62 3.16
N ILE A 89 -5.20 17.13 3.97
CA ILE A 89 -6.57 17.47 3.57
C ILE A 89 -6.72 18.98 3.73
N SER A 90 -7.09 19.67 2.66
CA SER A 90 -7.36 21.10 2.66
C SER A 90 -8.82 21.36 2.31
N ALA A 91 -9.48 22.17 3.12
CA ALA A 91 -10.78 22.75 2.85
C ALA A 91 -10.68 23.96 1.93
N ASP A 92 -11.77 24.26 1.23
CA ASP A 92 -11.93 25.45 0.39
C ASP A 92 -12.36 26.67 1.24
N ALA A 93 -12.59 27.79 0.57
CA ALA A 93 -13.19 28.97 1.18
C ALA A 93 -14.51 28.60 1.91
N PRO A 94 -14.79 29.24 3.06
CA PRO A 94 -14.05 30.36 3.66
C PRO A 94 -12.97 29.95 4.66
N SER A 95 -12.94 28.69 5.12
CA SER A 95 -12.10 28.30 6.25
C SER A 95 -10.64 28.12 5.86
N PHE A 96 -10.39 27.62 4.64
CA PHE A 96 -9.05 27.24 4.15
C PHE A 96 -8.27 26.35 5.13
N GLN A 97 -8.97 25.61 5.99
CA GLN A 97 -8.35 24.77 7.01
C GLN A 97 -7.56 23.64 6.34
N THR A 98 -6.43 23.29 6.94
CA THR A 98 -5.61 22.17 6.47
C THR A 98 -5.21 21.30 7.65
N VAL A 99 -5.43 19.99 7.50
CA VAL A 99 -5.03 18.97 8.48
C VAL A 99 -4.16 17.93 7.81
N SER A 100 -3.22 17.37 8.55
CA SER A 100 -2.36 16.29 8.06
C SER A 100 -2.01 15.30 9.16
N ALA A 101 -1.66 14.09 8.73
CA ALA A 101 -1.14 13.03 9.57
C ALA A 101 -0.08 12.25 8.79
N GLU A 102 0.82 11.59 9.50
CA GLU A 102 1.91 10.81 8.91
C GLU A 102 2.08 9.44 9.57
N LYS A 103 2.47 8.43 8.79
CA LYS A 103 2.80 7.08 9.26
C LYS A 103 3.92 6.47 8.43
N MET A 104 4.78 5.68 9.09
CA MET A 104 5.86 4.94 8.44
C MET A 104 5.34 3.63 7.84
N LEU A 105 5.71 3.34 6.59
CA LEU A 105 5.55 2.04 5.95
C LEU A 105 6.93 1.41 5.75
N THR A 106 7.08 0.16 6.20
CA THR A 106 8.27 -0.65 5.93
C THR A 106 7.95 -1.75 4.95
N VAL A 107 8.96 -2.17 4.17
CA VAL A 107 8.82 -3.28 3.23
C VAL A 107 9.85 -4.35 3.57
N THR A 108 9.40 -5.60 3.62
CA THR A 108 10.27 -6.76 3.82
C THR A 108 10.25 -7.67 2.60
N VAL A 109 11.32 -8.44 2.41
CA VAL A 109 11.39 -9.45 1.36
C VAL A 109 11.20 -10.81 2.03
N LEU A 110 10.24 -11.60 1.56
CA LEU A 110 10.13 -13.00 1.98
C LEU A 110 11.28 -13.77 1.35
N ASN A 111 12.17 -14.29 2.19
CA ASN A 111 13.15 -15.28 1.74
C ASN A 111 12.44 -16.65 1.63
N ASP A 112 12.45 -17.24 0.43
CA ASP A 112 11.83 -18.54 0.15
C ASP A 112 12.31 -19.70 1.05
N SER A 113 13.48 -19.53 1.70
CA SER A 113 14.02 -20.48 2.67
C SER A 113 13.19 -20.59 3.97
N ALA A 114 12.23 -19.70 4.22
CA ALA A 114 11.33 -19.76 5.37
C ALA A 114 10.00 -20.49 5.08
N ARG A 115 9.73 -20.90 3.83
CA ARG A 115 8.66 -21.86 3.55
C ARG A 115 9.12 -23.21 4.06
N LEU A 116 8.76 -23.54 5.30
CA LEU A 116 8.78 -24.91 5.76
C LEU A 116 8.04 -25.76 4.70
N PRO A 117 8.62 -26.86 4.22
CA PRO A 117 7.94 -27.72 3.27
C PRO A 117 6.61 -28.15 3.91
N ASP A 118 5.54 -28.00 3.14
CA ASP A 118 4.20 -28.43 3.51
C ASP A 118 4.27 -29.85 4.09
N PRO A 119 3.62 -30.17 5.24
CA PRO A 119 3.67 -31.51 5.83
C PRO A 119 3.24 -32.62 4.87
N SER A 120 2.39 -32.27 3.88
CA SER A 120 1.95 -33.14 2.79
C SER A 120 3.09 -33.50 1.81
N VAL A 121 4.05 -32.60 1.57
CA VAL A 121 5.22 -32.83 0.71
C VAL A 121 6.25 -33.73 1.42
N LEU A 122 6.40 -33.55 2.73
CA LEU A 122 7.22 -34.45 3.57
C LEU A 122 6.63 -35.87 3.58
N ALA A 123 5.31 -36.01 3.73
CA ALA A 123 4.64 -37.31 3.69
C ALA A 123 4.80 -38.02 2.33
N ALA A 124 4.70 -37.29 1.22
CA ALA A 124 4.90 -37.80 -0.14
C ALA A 124 6.35 -38.26 -0.38
N SER A 125 7.32 -37.57 0.21
CA SER A 125 8.74 -37.93 0.12
C SER A 125 9.04 -39.24 0.85
N PHE A 126 8.43 -39.48 2.02
CA PHE A 126 8.57 -40.74 2.75
C PHE A 126 7.84 -41.92 2.08
N THR A 127 6.74 -41.68 1.36
CA THR A 127 6.04 -42.76 0.62
C THR A 127 6.84 -43.23 -0.59
N LEU A 128 7.53 -42.32 -1.30
CA LEU A 128 8.39 -42.68 -2.42
C LEU A 128 9.61 -43.52 -2.00
N LEU A 129 10.21 -43.21 -0.84
CA LEU A 129 11.33 -43.99 -0.29
C LEU A 129 10.92 -45.43 0.09
N LEU A 130 9.69 -45.66 0.56
CA LEU A 130 9.19 -47.01 0.85
C LEU A 130 8.90 -47.82 -0.42
N MET A 131 8.52 -47.18 -1.53
CA MET A 131 8.23 -47.86 -2.80
C MET A 131 9.51 -48.35 -3.52
N CYS A 132 10.67 -47.73 -3.27
CA CYS A 132 11.96 -48.18 -3.83
C CYS A 132 12.53 -49.44 -3.15
N HIS A 133 12.09 -49.79 -1.94
CA HIS A 133 12.57 -50.98 -1.23
C HIS A 133 11.86 -52.28 -1.63
N PHE A 134 10.80 -52.25 -2.44
CA PHE A 134 10.04 -53.43 -2.86
C PHE A 134 10.19 -53.81 -4.34
N THR A 135 11.10 -53.18 -5.09
CA THR A 135 11.38 -53.54 -6.51
C THR A 135 12.80 -54.03 -6.77
N VAL A 136 13.57 -54.30 -5.72
CA VAL A 136 14.80 -55.09 -5.83
C VAL A 136 14.67 -56.25 -4.84
N TRP A 137 14.75 -57.47 -5.40
CA TRP A 137 14.46 -58.81 -4.84
C TRP A 137 13.02 -59.31 -5.02
#